data_AF-A0A7V4LQY0-F1
#
_entry.id   AF-A0A7V4LQY0-F1
#
_cell.length_a   1.000
_cell.length_b   1.000
_cell.length_c   1.000
_cell.angle_alpha   90.00
_cell.angle_beta   90.00
_cell.angle_gamma   90.00
#
_symmetry.space_group_name_H-M   'P 1'
#
loop_
_entity.id
_entity.type
_entity.pdbx_description
1 polymer ?
#
loop_
_entity_poly.entity_id
_entity_poly.type
_entity_poly.pdbx_seq_one_letter_code
_entity_poly.pdbx_strand_id
1 'polypeptide(L)' 'PADWRPGDDVIVPPAGSCGTAKERMEAKSEDMKCYDWFFCTKKLPKEKVFESLGK' A
#
# COMPACT_ATOMS: atom_id res chain seq x y z
N PRO A 1 7.89 -3.68 -2.06
CA PRO A 1 8.49 -4.82 -1.33
C PRO A 1 9.85 -5.15 -1.93
N ALA A 2 10.68 -5.93 -1.22
CA ALA A 2 11.86 -6.53 -1.87
C ALA A 2 11.39 -7.34 -3.10
N ASP A 3 12.14 -7.26 -4.20
CA ASP A 3 11.89 -8.00 -5.44
C ASP A 3 10.49 -7.81 -6.05
N TRP A 4 9.87 -6.65 -5.80
CA TRP A 4 8.50 -6.35 -6.27
C TRP A 4 8.34 -6.45 -7.79
N ARG A 5 7.24 -7.06 -8.24
CA ARG A 5 6.84 -7.17 -9.65
C ARG A 5 5.49 -6.50 -9.90
N PRO A 6 5.20 -6.04 -11.13
CA PRO A 6 3.89 -5.48 -11.48
C PRO A 6 2.75 -6.45 -11.19
N GLY A 7 1.81 -6.02 -10.34
CA GLY A 7 0.69 -6.82 -9.84
C GLY A 7 0.83 -7.25 -8.37
N ASP A 8 2.05 -7.19 -7.80
CA ASP A 8 2.25 -7.39 -6.37
C ASP A 8 1.77 -6.17 -5.57
N ASP A 9 1.40 -6.40 -4.31
CA ASP A 9 1.04 -5.31 -3.40
C ASP A 9 2.22 -4.35 -3.17
N VAL A 10 1.92 -3.06 -3.06
CA VAL A 10 2.92 -2.02 -2.79
C VAL A 10 2.89 -1.59 -1.33
N ILE A 11 4.06 -1.26 -0.79
CA ILE A 11 4.18 -0.76 0.58
C ILE A 11 3.73 0.70 0.60
N VAL A 12 2.86 1.03 1.54
CA VAL A 12 2.44 2.40 1.81
C VAL A 12 3.51 3.06 2.68
N PRO A 13 3.92 4.31 2.39
CA PRO A 13 4.87 5.04 3.23
C PRO A 13 4.40 5.04 4.70
N PRO A 14 5.32 4.91 5.67
CA PRO A 14 4.96 4.86 7.09
C PRO A 14 4.18 6.10 7.50
N ALA A 15 3.31 5.96 8.49
CA ALA A 15 2.52 7.09 8.97
C ALA A 15 3.44 8.14 9.59
N GLY A 16 3.39 9.38 9.08
CA GLY A 16 4.20 10.49 9.59
C GLY A 16 3.69 11.10 10.90
N SER A 17 2.54 10.63 11.42
CA SER A 17 1.96 11.11 12.67
C SER A 17 1.15 10.02 13.37
N CYS A 18 0.97 10.16 14.69
CA CYS A 18 0.15 9.25 15.49
C CYS A 18 -1.32 9.22 15.04
N GLY A 19 -1.87 10.37 14.59
CA GLY A 19 -3.25 10.45 14.10
C GLY A 19 -3.44 9.64 12.81
N THR A 20 -2.52 9.79 11.86
CA THR A 20 -2.53 9.02 10.61
C THR A 20 -2.30 7.52 10.85
N ALA A 21 -1.48 7.17 11.83
CA ALA A 21 -1.26 5.77 12.21
C ALA A 21 -2.55 5.14 12.77
N LYS A 22 -3.25 5.88 13.65
CA LYS A 22 -4.53 5.45 14.22
C LYS A 22 -5.59 5.28 13.14
N GLU A 23 -5.73 6.25 12.24
CA GLU A 23 -6.68 6.17 11.13
C GLU A 23 -6.44 4.94 10.26
N ARG A 24 -5.19 4.58 9.94
CA ARG A 24 -4.86 3.38 9.15
C ARG A 24 -5.11 2.06 9.86
N MET A 25 -4.99 2.04 11.20
CA MET A 25 -5.26 0.87 12.02
C MET A 25 -6.77 0.65 12.23
N GLU A 26 -7.53 1.74 12.34
CA GLU A 26 -8.99 1.70 12.53
C GLU A 26 -9.73 1.57 11.18
N ALA A 27 -9.20 2.18 10.12
CA ALA A 27 -9.73 2.07 8.77
C ALA A 27 -9.38 0.69 8.19
N LYS A 28 -10.34 -0.23 8.25
CA LYS A 28 -10.36 -1.45 7.44
C LYS A 28 -10.68 -1.12 5.98
N SER A 29 -9.90 -0.25 5.34
CA SER A 29 -10.04 -0.01 3.91
C SER A 29 -9.84 -1.35 3.18
N GLU A 30 -10.82 -1.81 2.40
CA GLU A 30 -10.82 -3.16 1.78
C GLU A 30 -9.59 -3.44 0.89
N ASP A 31 -8.91 -2.37 0.46
CA ASP A 31 -7.73 -2.43 -0.40
C ASP A 31 -6.39 -2.25 0.34
N MET A 32 -6.40 -2.06 1.66
CA MET A 32 -5.20 -1.84 2.47
C MET A 32 -5.10 -2.86 3.60
N LYS A 33 -3.94 -3.52 3.68
CA LYS A 33 -3.62 -4.48 4.73
C LYS A 33 -2.48 -3.95 5.57
N CYS A 34 -2.76 -3.64 6.84
CA CYS A 34 -1.75 -3.23 7.81
C CYS A 34 -1.34 -4.42 8.66
N TYR A 35 -0.04 -4.75 8.63
CA TYR A 35 0.58 -5.75 9.52
C TYR A 35 1.03 -5.10 10.82
N ASP A 36 1.46 -3.84 10.73
CA ASP A 36 1.85 -2.99 11.86
C ASP A 36 1.61 -1.52 11.47
N TRP A 37 1.74 -0.59 12.43
CA TRP A 37 1.35 0.82 12.27
C TRP A 37 2.22 1.55 11.25
N PHE A 38 3.44 1.07 11.06
CA PHE A 38 4.39 1.56 10.07
C PHE A 38 4.40 0.73 8.78
N PHE A 39 3.79 -0.47 8.79
CA PHE A 39 3.86 -1.40 7.68
C PHE A 39 2.48 -1.81 7.18
N CYS A 40 2.00 -1.04 6.21
CA CYS A 40 0.80 -1.35 5.45
C CYS A 40 1.13 -1.59 3.98
N THR A 41 0.39 -2.50 3.35
CA THR A 41 0.43 -2.73 1.91
C THR A 41 -0.92 -2.38 1.29
N LYS A 42 -0.91 -1.98 0.02
CA LYS A 42 -2.12 -1.77 -0.78
C LYS A 42 -2.02 -2.50 -2.11
N LYS A 43 -3.16 -2.92 -2.65
CA LYS A 43 -3.23 -3.56 -3.97
C LYS A 43 -2.86 -2.57 -5.07
N LEU A 44 -2.06 -3.04 -6.04
CA LEU A 44 -1.76 -2.30 -7.25
C LEU A 44 -1.89 -3.22 -8.47
N PRO A 45 -2.99 -3.09 -9.25
CA PRO A 45 -3.21 -3.90 -10.43
C PRO A 45 -2.07 -3.74 -11.45
N LYS A 46 -1.73 -4.85 -12.09
CA LYS A 46 -0.65 -4.91 -13.09
C LYS A 46 -0.90 -3.94 -14.23
N GLU A 47 -2.13 -3.85 -14.70
CA GLU A 47 -2.59 -3.00 -15.80
C GLU A 47 -2.30 -1.52 -15.52
N LYS A 48 -2.59 -1.07 -14.30
CA LYS A 48 -2.35 0.31 -13.86
C LYS A 48 -0.87 0.68 -13.88
N VAL A 49 0.00 -0.28 -13.58
CA VAL A 49 1.47 -0.10 -13.65
C VAL A 49 1.92 0.08 -15.10
N PHE A 50 1.45 -0.78 -16.01
CA PHE A 50 1.83 -0.71 -17.43
C PHE A 50 1.28 0.54 -18.11
N GLU A 51 0.03 0.92 -17.82
CA GLU A 51 -0.57 2.18 -18.27
C GLU A 51 0.29 3.38 -17.86
N SER A 52 0.72 3.42 -16.60
CA SER A 52 1.58 4.50 -16.08
C SER A 52 2.97 4.54 -16.72
N LEU A 53 3.44 3.41 -17.26
CA LEU A 53 4.71 3.28 -17.98
C LEU A 53 4.57 3.50 -19.50
N GLY A 54 3.34 3.72 -20.01
CA GLY A 54 3.07 3.86 -21.43
C GLY A 54 3.38 2.59 -22.24
N LYS A 55 3.24 1.42 -21.61
CA LYS A 55 3.53 0.11 -22.20
C LYS A 55 2.29 -0.76 -22.35
#